data_AF-A0A9P7Z725-F1
#
_entry.id   AF-A0A9P7Z725-F1
#
_cell.length_a   1.000
_cell.length_b   1.000
_cell.length_c   1.000
_cell.angle_alpha   90.00
_cell.angle_beta   90.00
_cell.angle_gamma   90.00
#
_symmetry.space_group_name_H-M   'P 1'
#
loop_
_entity.id
_entity.type
_entity.pdbx_description
1 polymer ?
#
loop_
_entity_poly.entity_id
_entity_poly.type
_entity_poly.pdbx_seq_one_letter_code
_entity_poly.pdbx_strand_id
1 'polypeptide(L)'
;MTILSRWLRLPRPRNFLCIMSLRTGTEIIALSMVFNKVTGFFGLLAVLAGLQLSPLQFAMYIHSLGTLLVLYFLMPHIRRQSPFECIALAYFYILDTVISTAFTAAFAVTWLLAVSADGVNSDIPAGAPGAGMIDDTAGFTNPTFNVSKVGVLATPAGTGQEAVAFAAVGGASATLNNPSLGHAVGIEETIPSMMVVIGLTLIRMYFIVVVMAYGRQVLRQHIYSSSSAKLHVHTDGANDTLSDNPFAVDAPGGQGWKGKLGRMMVLTGKNYWLGGQADDAWAKGLDTRFKSAKSAGGPPGTLERERRARSGTGPSKPPASVIPGKL
;
A
#
# COMPACT_ATOMS: atom_id res chain seq x y z
N MET A 1 5.55 -17.69 20.11
CA MET A 1 5.87 -16.51 19.25
C MET A 1 6.12 -16.85 17.77
N THR A 2 5.80 -18.05 17.29
CA THR A 2 6.08 -18.52 15.92
C THR A 2 4.89 -18.44 14.95
N ILE A 3 3.69 -18.10 15.45
CA ILE A 3 2.46 -18.09 14.64
C ILE A 3 2.25 -16.72 13.97
N LEU A 4 2.55 -15.60 14.65
CA LEU A 4 2.49 -14.26 14.04
C LEU A 4 3.49 -14.09 12.88
N SER A 5 4.67 -14.71 12.95
CA SER A 5 5.68 -14.63 11.89
C SER A 5 5.30 -15.39 10.61
N ARG A 6 4.34 -16.33 10.69
CA ARG A 6 3.77 -17.01 9.52
C ARG A 6 2.73 -16.15 8.78
N TRP A 7 1.97 -15.34 9.51
CA TRP A 7 0.90 -14.50 8.94
C TRP A 7 1.40 -13.14 8.41
N LEU A 8 2.49 -12.61 8.95
CA LEU A 8 3.15 -11.38 8.47
C LEU A 8 4.20 -11.63 7.38
N ARG A 9 4.03 -12.69 6.57
CA ARG A 9 4.85 -12.88 5.37
C ARG A 9 4.38 -11.87 4.32
N LEU A 10 5.02 -10.71 4.30
CA LEU A 10 4.81 -9.68 3.29
C LEU A 10 4.82 -10.31 1.88
N PRO A 11 3.73 -10.15 1.10
CA PRO A 11 3.65 -10.69 -0.25
C PRO A 11 4.78 -10.12 -1.12
N ARG A 12 5.25 -10.91 -2.09
CA ARG A 12 6.42 -10.58 -2.91
C ARG A 12 6.02 -10.56 -4.39
N PRO A 13 5.42 -9.46 -4.89
CA PRO A 13 5.09 -9.34 -6.29
C PRO A 13 6.37 -9.35 -7.13
N ARG A 14 6.35 -10.06 -8.26
CA ARG A 14 7.45 -10.04 -9.24
C ARG A 14 7.26 -8.98 -10.32
N ASN A 15 6.00 -8.63 -10.59
CA ASN A 15 5.59 -7.65 -11.58
C ASN A 15 4.64 -6.65 -10.93
N PHE A 16 4.70 -5.40 -11.38
CA PHE A 16 3.70 -4.38 -11.08
C PHE A 16 2.48 -4.58 -11.99
N LEU A 17 1.28 -4.62 -11.40
CA LEU A 17 0.02 -4.88 -12.10
C LEU A 17 0.07 -6.13 -13.01
N CYS A 18 0.87 -7.13 -12.66
CA CYS A 18 1.16 -8.34 -13.46
C CYS A 18 1.89 -8.11 -14.81
N ILE A 19 1.87 -6.90 -15.36
CA ILE A 19 2.31 -6.60 -16.74
C ILE A 19 3.70 -5.94 -16.77
N MET A 20 4.03 -5.11 -15.77
CA MET A 20 5.19 -4.22 -15.82
C MET A 20 6.29 -4.62 -14.83
N SER A 21 7.54 -4.20 -15.10
CA SER A 21 8.66 -4.41 -14.19
C SER A 21 8.47 -3.66 -12.86
N LEU A 22 9.01 -4.18 -11.76
CA LEU A 22 8.98 -3.52 -10.45
C LEU A 22 9.67 -2.15 -10.45
N ARG A 23 10.73 -1.97 -11.26
CA ARG A 23 11.42 -0.69 -11.41
C ARG A 23 10.49 0.37 -11.95
N THR A 24 9.89 0.12 -13.10
CA THR A 24 8.95 1.05 -13.72
C THR A 24 7.73 1.26 -12.81
N GLY A 25 7.27 0.21 -12.13
CA GLY A 25 6.15 0.32 -11.18
C GLY A 25 6.47 1.27 -10.03
N THR A 26 7.68 1.16 -9.48
CA THR A 26 8.18 2.04 -8.42
C THR A 26 8.36 3.49 -8.91
N GLU A 27 8.79 3.70 -10.14
CA GLU A 27 8.84 5.03 -10.76
C GLU A 27 7.45 5.65 -10.89
N ILE A 28 6.46 4.89 -11.39
CA ILE A 28 5.07 5.36 -11.50
C ILE A 28 4.48 5.66 -10.12
N ILE A 29 4.73 4.81 -9.12
CA ILE A 29 4.29 5.02 -7.74
C ILE A 29 4.93 6.31 -7.17
N ALA A 30 6.24 6.51 -7.38
CA ALA A 30 6.94 7.71 -6.93
C ALA A 30 6.42 8.96 -7.63
N LEU A 31 6.16 8.91 -8.94
CA LEU A 31 5.55 10.01 -9.70
C LEU A 31 4.14 10.33 -9.17
N SER A 32 3.29 9.30 -8.97
CA SER A 32 1.96 9.47 -8.40
C SER A 32 2.00 10.10 -7.01
N MET A 33 2.98 9.70 -6.20
CA MET A 33 3.23 10.29 -4.89
C MET A 33 3.65 11.77 -4.99
N VAL A 34 4.53 12.12 -5.93
CA VAL A 34 4.89 13.53 -6.19
C VAL A 34 3.67 14.35 -6.56
N PHE A 35 2.84 13.89 -7.51
CA PHE A 35 1.61 14.61 -7.89
C PHE A 35 0.68 14.83 -6.68
N ASN A 36 0.47 13.81 -5.87
CA ASN A 36 -0.33 13.88 -4.65
C ASN A 36 0.26 14.84 -3.59
N LYS A 37 1.57 15.01 -3.54
CA LYS A 37 2.20 15.95 -2.59
C LYS A 37 2.25 17.38 -3.11
N VAL A 38 2.32 17.56 -4.43
CA VAL A 38 2.22 18.87 -5.09
C VAL A 38 0.81 19.45 -4.93
N THR A 39 -0.25 18.65 -5.03
CA THR A 39 -1.61 19.13 -4.73
C THR A 39 -1.73 19.61 -3.28
N GLY A 40 -1.14 18.89 -2.33
CA GLY A 40 -1.04 19.35 -0.94
C GLY A 40 -0.21 20.62 -0.78
N PHE A 41 0.88 20.79 -1.55
CA PHE A 41 1.69 22.00 -1.52
C PHE A 41 0.93 23.24 -2.02
N PHE A 42 0.06 23.10 -3.02
CA PHE A 42 -0.81 24.22 -3.44
C PHE A 42 -1.72 24.72 -2.33
N GLY A 43 -2.11 23.87 -1.36
CA GLY A 43 -2.82 24.29 -0.16
C GLY A 43 -2.02 25.27 0.72
N LEU A 44 -0.69 25.23 0.67
CA LEU A 44 0.18 26.19 1.37
C LEU A 44 0.13 27.59 0.74
N LEU A 45 -0.18 27.71 -0.55
CA LEU A 45 -0.37 29.01 -1.20
C LEU A 45 -1.62 29.74 -0.68
N ALA A 46 -2.63 29.00 -0.19
CA ALA A 46 -3.80 29.60 0.44
C ALA A 46 -3.44 30.37 1.73
N VAL A 47 -2.39 29.95 2.45
CA VAL A 47 -1.84 30.69 3.60
C VAL A 47 -1.32 32.05 3.15
N LEU A 48 -0.58 32.08 2.05
CA LEU A 48 -0.02 33.32 1.50
C LEU A 48 -1.12 34.25 0.96
N ALA A 49 -2.27 33.69 0.56
CA ALA A 49 -3.46 34.46 0.20
C ALA A 49 -4.22 35.04 1.41
N GLY A 50 -3.74 34.78 2.64
CA GLY A 50 -4.33 35.34 3.88
C GLY A 50 -5.34 34.44 4.57
N LEU A 51 -5.47 33.17 4.16
CA LEU A 51 -6.36 32.21 4.82
C LEU A 51 -5.76 31.79 6.17
N GLN A 52 -6.52 31.91 7.26
CA GLN A 52 -6.09 31.42 8.57
C GLN A 52 -6.22 29.90 8.61
N LEU A 53 -5.08 29.20 8.64
CA LEU A 53 -5.07 27.74 8.73
C LEU A 53 -5.02 27.25 10.18
N SER A 54 -5.75 26.18 10.45
CA SER A 54 -5.57 25.38 11.66
C SER A 54 -4.14 24.82 11.75
N PRO A 55 -3.54 24.72 12.95
CA PRO A 55 -2.21 24.13 13.14
C PRO A 55 -2.08 22.72 12.55
N LEU A 56 -3.16 21.93 12.57
CA LEU A 56 -3.17 20.57 12.03
C LEU A 56 -3.01 20.57 10.50
N GLN A 57 -3.67 21.49 9.81
CA GLN A 57 -3.54 21.61 8.36
C GLN A 57 -2.18 22.14 7.95
N PHE A 58 -1.67 23.12 8.69
CA PHE A 58 -0.32 23.60 8.47
C PHE A 58 0.72 22.47 8.60
N ALA A 59 0.60 21.62 9.64
CA ALA A 59 1.45 20.46 9.80
C ALA A 59 1.34 19.47 8.62
N MET A 60 0.13 19.25 8.09
CA MET A 60 -0.10 18.39 6.93
C MET A 60 0.58 18.94 5.66
N TYR A 61 0.54 20.26 5.45
CA TYR A 61 1.19 20.90 4.30
C TYR A 61 2.72 20.92 4.43
N ILE A 62 3.26 21.19 5.62
CA ILE A 62 4.71 21.10 5.89
C ILE A 62 5.21 19.66 5.69
N HIS A 63 4.44 18.66 6.14
CA HIS A 63 4.75 17.26 5.86
C HIS A 63 4.79 16.98 4.35
N SER A 64 3.83 17.50 3.58
CA SER A 64 3.81 17.36 2.12
C SER A 64 5.06 17.93 1.46
N LEU A 65 5.51 19.12 1.89
CA LEU A 65 6.73 19.75 1.40
C LEU A 65 7.98 18.95 1.77
N GLY A 66 8.09 18.49 3.02
CA GLY A 66 9.19 17.64 3.46
C GLY A 66 9.27 16.35 2.64
N THR A 67 8.12 15.74 2.34
CA THR A 67 8.04 14.55 1.50
C THR A 67 8.53 14.80 0.07
N LEU A 68 8.20 15.96 -0.52
CA LEU A 68 8.71 16.33 -1.85
C LEU A 68 10.23 16.46 -1.87
N LEU A 69 10.82 17.08 -0.84
CA LEU A 69 12.28 17.21 -0.74
C LEU A 69 12.96 15.84 -0.64
N VAL A 70 12.44 14.95 0.21
CA VAL A 70 12.99 13.60 0.34
C VAL A 70 12.84 12.81 -0.97
N LEU A 71 11.69 12.87 -1.62
CA LEU A 71 11.47 12.20 -2.91
C LEU A 71 12.38 12.76 -4.00
N TYR A 72 12.59 14.06 -4.05
CA TYR A 72 13.51 14.68 -5.00
C TYR A 72 14.92 14.09 -4.90
N PHE A 73 15.42 13.84 -3.68
CA PHE A 73 16.71 13.19 -3.46
C PHE A 73 16.72 11.69 -3.76
N LEU A 74 15.66 10.96 -3.41
CA LEU A 74 15.63 9.49 -3.51
C LEU A 74 15.22 8.99 -4.90
N MET A 75 14.37 9.72 -5.63
CA MET A 75 13.79 9.28 -6.89
C MET A 75 14.82 8.97 -7.99
N PRO A 76 15.90 9.76 -8.20
CA PRO A 76 16.94 9.40 -9.17
C PRO A 76 17.61 8.04 -8.86
N HIS A 77 17.63 7.64 -7.59
CA HIS A 77 18.25 6.38 -7.16
C HIS A 77 17.42 5.15 -7.52
N ILE A 78 16.13 5.31 -7.84
CA ILE A 78 15.31 4.24 -8.42
C ILE A 78 15.95 3.79 -9.74
N ARG A 79 16.41 4.72 -10.58
CA ARG A 79 17.09 4.37 -11.83
C ARG A 79 18.51 3.89 -11.61
N ARG A 80 19.24 4.42 -10.63
CA ARG A 80 20.63 4.02 -10.33
C ARG A 80 20.73 2.68 -9.61
N GLN A 81 19.62 2.15 -9.08
CA GLN A 81 19.60 0.88 -8.33
C GLN A 81 20.59 0.87 -7.17
N SER A 82 20.73 1.98 -6.45
CA SER A 82 21.60 2.01 -5.28
C SER A 82 20.88 1.36 -4.08
N PRO A 83 21.52 0.40 -3.38
CA PRO A 83 20.83 -0.45 -2.41
C PRO A 83 20.35 0.31 -1.18
N PHE A 84 21.15 1.26 -0.68
CA PHE A 84 20.79 2.06 0.50
C PHE A 84 19.59 2.95 0.24
N GLU A 85 19.64 3.77 -0.81
CA GLU A 85 18.59 4.74 -1.12
C GLU A 85 17.28 4.06 -1.53
N CYS A 86 17.32 2.88 -2.18
CA CYS A 86 16.11 2.11 -2.50
C CYS A 86 15.44 1.51 -1.25
N ILE A 87 16.21 1.08 -0.26
CA ILE A 87 15.65 0.62 1.03
C ILE A 87 15.10 1.81 1.82
N ALA A 88 15.83 2.93 1.84
CA ALA A 88 15.38 4.16 2.46
C ALA A 88 14.05 4.63 1.85
N LEU A 89 13.91 4.57 0.51
CA LEU A 89 12.67 4.88 -0.20
C LEU A 89 11.51 3.98 0.25
N ALA A 90 11.75 2.69 0.43
CA ALA A 90 10.70 1.76 0.85
C ALA A 90 10.19 2.06 2.26
N TYR A 91 11.09 2.32 3.21
CA TYR A 91 10.70 2.75 4.57
C TYR A 91 10.04 4.12 4.57
N PHE A 92 10.56 5.05 3.77
CA PHE A 92 9.99 6.37 3.64
C PHE A 92 8.56 6.32 3.11
N TYR A 93 8.29 5.47 2.11
CA TYR A 93 6.95 5.26 1.56
C TYR A 93 5.97 4.70 2.60
N ILE A 94 6.43 3.76 3.45
CA ILE A 94 5.64 3.23 4.58
C ILE A 94 5.29 4.35 5.56
N LEU A 95 6.29 5.11 6.01
CA LEU A 95 6.10 6.21 6.97
C LEU A 95 5.17 7.28 6.41
N ASP A 96 5.37 7.71 5.16
CA ASP A 96 4.51 8.69 4.52
C ASP A 96 3.07 8.19 4.40
N THR A 97 2.87 6.90 4.08
CA THR A 97 1.53 6.32 4.01
C THR A 97 0.86 6.34 5.37
N VAL A 98 1.55 5.93 6.44
CA VAL A 98 1.00 5.94 7.81
C VAL A 98 0.63 7.36 8.24
N ILE A 99 1.52 8.33 8.06
CA ILE A 99 1.28 9.72 8.44
C ILE A 99 0.12 10.30 7.61
N SER A 100 0.12 10.07 6.29
CA SER A 100 -0.96 10.56 5.42
C SER A 100 -2.31 9.93 5.78
N THR A 101 -2.35 8.63 6.06
CA THR A 101 -3.58 7.95 6.48
C THR A 101 -4.06 8.45 7.85
N ALA A 102 -3.15 8.76 8.77
CA ALA A 102 -3.51 9.36 10.05
C ALA A 102 -4.17 10.75 9.86
N PHE A 103 -3.62 11.59 8.98
CA PHE A 103 -4.25 12.88 8.64
C PHE A 103 -5.60 12.70 7.96
N THR A 104 -5.73 11.77 7.00
CA THR A 104 -7.01 11.46 6.37
C THR A 104 -8.03 10.95 7.38
N ALA A 105 -7.62 10.10 8.33
CA ALA A 105 -8.50 9.58 9.37
C ALA A 105 -8.95 10.69 10.35
N ALA A 106 -8.03 11.57 10.77
CA ALA A 106 -8.35 12.71 11.61
C ALA A 106 -9.37 13.63 10.93
N PHE A 107 -9.17 13.94 9.64
CA PHE A 107 -10.14 14.70 8.86
C PHE A 107 -11.49 13.98 8.75
N ALA A 108 -11.48 12.69 8.43
CA ALA A 108 -12.70 11.90 8.26
C ALA A 108 -13.53 11.82 9.56
N VAL A 109 -12.87 11.68 10.71
CA VAL A 109 -13.54 11.69 12.03
C VAL A 109 -14.24 13.02 12.27
N THR A 110 -13.54 14.13 12.07
CA THR A 110 -14.12 15.47 12.30
C THR A 110 -15.21 15.78 11.27
N TRP A 111 -15.04 15.36 10.02
CA TRP A 111 -16.08 15.48 8.99
C TRP A 111 -17.32 14.68 9.35
N LEU A 112 -17.18 13.43 9.78
CA LEU A 112 -18.32 12.62 10.24
C LEU A 112 -19.00 13.25 11.45
N LEU A 113 -18.23 13.75 12.42
CA LEU A 113 -18.80 14.47 13.55
C LEU A 113 -19.57 15.71 13.10
N ALA A 114 -19.05 16.47 12.13
CA ALA A 114 -19.72 17.64 11.55
C ALA A 114 -21.04 17.28 10.87
N VAL A 115 -21.05 16.21 10.06
CA VAL A 115 -22.28 15.70 9.43
C VAL A 115 -23.30 15.25 10.48
N SER A 116 -22.85 14.57 11.54
CA SER A 116 -23.77 14.19 12.63
C SER A 116 -24.27 15.39 13.43
N ALA A 117 -23.45 16.43 13.59
CA ALA A 117 -23.75 17.64 14.34
C ALA A 117 -24.81 18.47 13.60
N ASP A 118 -24.70 18.57 12.27
CA ASP A 118 -25.71 19.15 11.40
C ASP A 118 -27.07 18.40 11.53
N GLY A 119 -27.04 17.06 11.46
CA GLY A 119 -28.24 16.24 11.59
C GLY A 119 -28.97 16.36 12.95
N VAL A 120 -28.29 16.79 14.01
CA VAL A 120 -28.88 17.00 15.35
C VAL A 120 -28.93 18.47 15.77
N ASN A 121 -28.64 19.42 14.87
CA ASN A 121 -28.54 20.86 15.14
C ASN A 121 -27.66 21.21 16.36
N SER A 122 -26.45 20.66 16.41
CA SER A 122 -25.47 20.91 17.47
C SER A 122 -24.12 21.34 16.90
N ASP A 123 -23.25 21.90 17.74
CA ASP A 123 -21.87 22.22 17.37
C ASP A 123 -20.97 20.99 17.32
N ILE A 124 -19.87 21.09 16.56
CA ILE A 124 -18.81 20.08 16.54
C ILE A 124 -18.10 20.06 17.91
N PRO A 125 -17.82 18.88 18.50
CA PRO A 125 -17.05 18.80 19.73
C PRO A 125 -15.70 19.53 19.62
N ALA A 126 -15.39 20.44 20.55
CA ALA A 126 -14.17 21.26 20.54
C ALA A 126 -12.86 20.44 20.57
N GLY A 127 -12.91 19.20 21.05
CA GLY A 127 -11.77 18.27 21.05
C GLY A 127 -11.57 17.52 19.72
N ALA A 128 -12.44 17.70 18.73
CA ALA A 128 -12.30 17.02 17.45
C ALA A 128 -11.10 17.57 16.65
N PRO A 129 -10.29 16.72 16.00
CA PRO A 129 -9.12 17.16 15.25
C PRO A 129 -9.45 18.20 14.17
N GLY A 130 -8.98 19.44 14.32
CA GLY A 130 -9.24 20.49 13.33
C GLY A 130 -10.69 21.02 13.32
N ALA A 131 -11.44 20.85 14.42
CA ALA A 131 -12.84 21.32 14.56
C ALA A 131 -13.02 22.77 14.10
N GLY A 132 -12.13 23.67 14.53
CA GLY A 132 -12.24 25.11 14.22
C GLY A 132 -12.20 25.45 12.73
N MET A 133 -11.66 24.60 11.85
CA MET A 133 -11.64 24.89 10.42
C MET A 133 -12.84 24.34 9.66
N ILE A 134 -13.35 23.17 10.08
CA ILE A 134 -14.58 22.67 9.47
C ILE A 134 -15.74 23.61 9.79
N ASP A 135 -15.76 24.21 10.99
CA ASP A 135 -16.81 25.15 11.34
C ASP A 135 -16.87 26.38 10.41
N ASP A 136 -15.71 26.96 10.09
CA ASP A 136 -15.60 28.13 9.22
C ASP A 136 -15.75 27.79 7.71
N THR A 137 -15.45 26.54 7.30
CA THR A 137 -15.36 26.17 5.88
C THR A 137 -16.58 25.39 5.37
N ALA A 138 -17.23 24.62 6.23
CA ALA A 138 -18.33 23.74 5.84
C ALA A 138 -19.56 24.54 5.39
N GLY A 139 -19.80 25.73 5.95
CA GLY A 139 -20.92 26.59 5.59
C GLY A 139 -22.30 26.06 6.04
N PHE A 140 -22.37 24.85 6.61
CA PHE A 140 -23.58 24.26 7.17
C PHE A 140 -23.54 24.08 8.70
N THR A 141 -22.36 24.08 9.34
CA THR A 141 -22.26 23.86 10.80
C THR A 141 -22.37 25.13 11.63
N ASN A 142 -22.20 26.31 11.03
CA ASN A 142 -22.35 27.60 11.70
C ASN A 142 -23.06 28.61 10.78
N PRO A 143 -24.40 28.59 10.71
CA PRO A 143 -25.13 29.56 9.92
C PRO A 143 -24.93 30.95 10.51
N THR A 144 -24.28 31.84 9.76
CA THR A 144 -24.02 33.24 10.15
C THR A 144 -25.32 34.00 10.49
N PHE A 145 -26.45 33.49 10.00
CA PHE A 145 -27.79 33.99 10.30
C PHE A 145 -28.63 32.90 10.95
N ASN A 146 -29.05 33.12 12.20
CA ASN A 146 -30.07 32.29 12.85
C ASN A 146 -31.44 32.64 12.28
N VAL A 147 -31.76 32.06 11.11
CA VAL A 147 -33.01 32.33 10.40
C VAL A 147 -34.04 31.28 10.79
N SER A 148 -34.98 31.66 11.66
CA SER A 148 -36.08 30.79 12.10
C SER A 148 -37.12 30.49 11.01
N LYS A 149 -37.15 31.30 9.94
CA LYS A 149 -38.02 31.10 8.77
C LYS A 149 -37.38 31.68 7.52
N VAL A 150 -37.16 30.84 6.51
CA VAL A 150 -36.81 31.30 5.17
C VAL A 150 -38.11 31.37 4.36
N GLY A 151 -38.57 32.59 4.07
CA GLY A 151 -39.70 32.80 3.18
C GLY A 151 -39.26 32.62 1.72
N VAL A 152 -39.52 31.45 1.14
CA VAL A 152 -39.26 31.22 -0.29
C VAL A 152 -40.41 31.81 -1.09
N LEU A 153 -40.24 33.02 -1.62
CA LEU A 153 -41.15 33.59 -2.61
C LEU A 153 -40.77 33.04 -3.99
N ALA A 154 -41.57 32.08 -4.48
CA ALA A 154 -41.42 31.57 -5.83
C ALA A 154 -42.15 32.52 -6.80
N THR A 155 -41.40 33.33 -7.54
CA THR A 155 -41.95 34.21 -8.57
C THR A 155 -42.14 33.41 -9.87
N PRO A 156 -43.35 33.32 -10.43
CA PRO A 156 -43.59 32.57 -11.66
C PRO A 156 -42.91 33.23 -12.88
N ALA A 157 -42.34 32.42 -13.77
CA ALA A 157 -41.64 32.90 -14.97
C ALA A 157 -42.58 33.35 -16.11
N GLY A 158 -43.90 33.25 -15.93
CA GLY A 158 -44.92 33.65 -16.90
C GLY A 158 -46.34 33.40 -16.41
N THR A 159 -47.32 33.92 -17.15
CA THR A 159 -48.75 33.77 -16.84
C THR A 159 -49.18 32.30 -17.00
N GLY A 160 -49.57 31.67 -15.89
CA GLY A 160 -50.16 30.31 -15.87
C GLY A 160 -49.26 29.20 -15.31
N GLN A 161 -48.09 29.51 -14.76
CA GLN A 161 -47.23 28.53 -14.06
C GLN A 161 -47.26 28.75 -12.55
N GLU A 162 -47.65 27.72 -11.78
CA GLU A 162 -47.58 27.73 -10.32
C GLU A 162 -46.18 27.26 -9.90
N ALA A 163 -45.40 28.17 -9.31
CA ALA A 163 -44.06 27.86 -8.85
C ALA A 163 -44.14 27.27 -7.44
N VAL A 164 -44.04 25.95 -7.35
CA VAL A 164 -44.10 25.22 -6.07
C VAL A 164 -42.68 24.93 -5.59
N ALA A 165 -42.30 25.48 -4.43
CA ALA A 165 -41.06 25.13 -3.78
C ALA A 165 -41.20 23.74 -3.13
N PHE A 166 -40.45 22.75 -3.62
CA PHE A 166 -40.30 21.48 -2.93
C PHE A 166 -39.18 21.59 -1.89
N ALA A 167 -39.53 21.42 -0.60
CA ALA A 167 -38.54 21.22 0.43
C ALA A 167 -38.01 19.78 0.32
N ALA A 168 -36.69 19.62 0.21
CA ALA A 168 -36.07 18.32 0.43
C ALA A 168 -36.29 17.97 1.92
N VAL A 169 -37.07 16.91 2.18
CA VAL A 169 -37.26 16.40 3.54
C VAL A 169 -35.92 15.82 3.97
N GLY A 170 -35.18 16.56 4.79
CA GLY A 170 -34.04 16.02 5.53
C GLY A 170 -34.52 14.79 6.30
N GLY A 171 -33.91 13.64 6.03
CA GLY A 171 -34.30 12.35 6.58
C GLY A 171 -34.46 12.40 8.10
N ALA A 172 -35.56 11.83 8.57
CA ALA A 172 -35.87 11.74 9.98
C ALA A 172 -34.90 10.84 10.76
N SER A 173 -34.80 11.13 12.06
CA SER A 173 -34.28 10.31 13.18
C SER A 173 -32.81 10.49 13.60
N ALA A 174 -32.61 11.22 14.69
CA ALA A 174 -31.90 10.70 15.87
C ALA A 174 -32.34 11.43 17.14
N THR A 175 -33.04 10.72 18.02
CA THR A 175 -33.43 11.13 19.39
C THR A 175 -32.25 11.15 20.37
N LEU A 176 -31.05 11.56 19.93
CA LEU A 176 -29.84 11.59 20.73
C LEU A 176 -29.15 12.94 20.55
N ASN A 177 -29.21 13.78 21.59
CA ASN A 177 -28.75 15.18 21.61
C ASN A 177 -27.23 15.38 21.43
N ASN A 178 -26.45 14.33 21.11
CA ASN A 178 -25.00 14.41 20.99
C ASN A 178 -24.52 13.87 19.63
N PRO A 179 -23.66 14.63 18.91
CA PRO A 179 -23.04 14.15 17.67
C PRO A 179 -22.20 12.90 17.94
N SER A 180 -22.34 11.89 17.08
CA SER A 180 -21.62 10.62 17.23
C SER A 180 -21.23 10.04 15.88
N LEU A 181 -20.08 9.35 15.85
CA LEU A 181 -19.60 8.67 14.64
C LEU A 181 -20.57 7.60 14.13
N GLY A 182 -21.28 6.93 15.04
CA GLY A 182 -22.25 5.90 14.68
C GLY A 182 -23.44 6.46 13.89
N HIS A 183 -23.92 7.65 14.25
CA HIS A 183 -24.97 8.36 13.51
C HIS A 183 -24.47 8.81 12.14
N ALA A 184 -23.25 9.37 12.09
CA ALA A 184 -22.68 9.89 10.86
C ALA A 184 -22.49 8.81 9.78
N VAL A 185 -21.97 7.63 10.16
CA VAL A 185 -21.72 6.51 9.24
C VAL A 185 -23.03 5.86 8.77
N GLY A 186 -24.10 5.98 9.55
CA GLY A 186 -25.44 5.49 9.18
C GLY A 186 -26.16 6.34 8.14
N ILE A 187 -25.66 7.54 7.82
CA ILE A 187 -26.22 8.40 6.77
C ILE A 187 -25.81 7.85 5.42
N GLU A 188 -26.80 7.47 4.60
CA GLU A 188 -26.61 6.78 3.31
C GLU A 188 -25.66 7.54 2.37
N GLU A 189 -25.62 8.87 2.46
CA GLU A 189 -24.77 9.74 1.64
C GLU A 189 -23.27 9.61 1.95
N THR A 190 -22.89 9.12 3.14
CA THR A 190 -21.48 8.97 3.55
C THR A 190 -20.86 7.64 3.15
N ILE A 191 -21.67 6.63 2.83
CA ILE A 191 -21.21 5.27 2.52
C ILE A 191 -20.33 5.23 1.25
N PRO A 192 -20.73 5.86 0.11
CA PRO A 192 -19.92 5.81 -1.10
C PRO A 192 -18.54 6.46 -0.93
N SER A 193 -18.47 7.59 -0.23
CA SER A 193 -17.21 8.31 0.00
C SER A 193 -16.27 7.51 0.89
N MET A 194 -16.78 6.85 1.94
CA MET A 194 -15.98 5.96 2.79
C MET A 194 -15.42 4.76 2.03
N MET A 195 -16.23 4.15 1.16
CA MET A 195 -15.76 3.04 0.32
C MET A 195 -14.61 3.47 -0.61
N VAL A 196 -14.69 4.68 -1.17
CA VAL A 196 -13.60 5.24 -1.98
C VAL A 196 -12.34 5.47 -1.14
N VAL A 197 -12.46 6.07 0.05
CA VAL A 197 -11.30 6.31 0.95
C VAL A 197 -10.63 4.99 1.34
N ILE A 198 -11.40 3.96 1.71
CA ILE A 198 -10.88 2.63 2.04
C ILE A 198 -10.20 2.02 0.81
N GLY A 199 -10.85 2.06 -0.36
CA GLY A 199 -10.30 1.54 -1.62
C GLY A 199 -8.96 2.19 -2.00
N LEU A 200 -8.88 3.52 -1.92
CA LEU A 200 -7.64 4.26 -2.17
C LEU A 200 -6.54 3.94 -1.14
N THR A 201 -6.92 3.69 0.11
CA THR A 201 -5.97 3.28 1.17
C THR A 201 -5.42 1.88 0.89
N LEU A 202 -6.26 0.96 0.44
CA LEU A 202 -5.83 -0.40 0.03
C LEU A 202 -4.89 -0.35 -1.18
N ILE A 203 -5.13 0.54 -2.15
CA ILE A 203 -4.22 0.76 -3.27
C ILE A 203 -2.84 1.21 -2.77
N ARG A 204 -2.77 2.11 -1.79
CA ARG A 204 -1.49 2.50 -1.16
C ARG A 204 -0.82 1.34 -0.44
N MET A 205 -1.58 0.47 0.24
CA MET A 205 -1.03 -0.74 0.85
C MET A 205 -0.40 -1.67 -0.20
N TYR A 206 -1.02 -1.82 -1.37
CA TYR A 206 -0.41 -2.54 -2.49
C TYR A 206 0.88 -1.86 -2.98
N PHE A 207 0.89 -0.53 -3.10
CA PHE A 207 2.09 0.21 -3.49
C PHE A 207 3.24 0.04 -2.50
N ILE A 208 2.98 0.01 -1.18
CA ILE A 208 4.01 -0.33 -0.16
C ILE A 208 4.68 -1.65 -0.51
N VAL A 209 3.89 -2.68 -0.78
CA VAL A 209 4.39 -4.02 -1.10
C VAL A 209 5.27 -3.99 -2.36
N VAL A 210 4.87 -3.25 -3.39
CA VAL A 210 5.63 -3.11 -4.64
C VAL A 210 6.98 -2.42 -4.40
N VAL A 211 6.99 -1.29 -3.69
CA VAL A 211 8.23 -0.53 -3.41
C VAL A 211 9.18 -1.37 -2.53
N MET A 212 8.64 -2.08 -1.54
CA MET A 212 9.42 -3.01 -0.70
C MET A 212 10.00 -4.17 -1.52
N ALA A 213 9.24 -4.72 -2.48
CA ALA A 213 9.72 -5.79 -3.36
C ALA A 213 10.85 -5.28 -4.28
N TYR A 214 10.71 -4.07 -4.80
CA TYR A 214 11.76 -3.42 -5.60
C TYR A 214 13.04 -3.18 -4.79
N GLY A 215 12.93 -2.60 -3.59
CA GLY A 215 14.07 -2.37 -2.70
C GLY A 215 14.81 -3.68 -2.38
N ARG A 216 14.06 -4.77 -2.14
CA ARG A 216 14.63 -6.11 -1.93
C ARG A 216 15.33 -6.63 -3.19
N GLN A 217 14.73 -6.46 -4.37
CA GLN A 217 15.34 -6.86 -5.64
C GLN A 217 16.70 -6.20 -5.84
N VAL A 218 16.77 -4.88 -5.65
CA VAL A 218 18.00 -4.10 -5.78
C VAL A 218 19.05 -4.54 -4.75
N LEU A 219 18.64 -4.70 -3.49
CA LEU A 219 19.53 -5.18 -2.43
C LEU A 219 20.13 -6.55 -2.76
N ARG A 220 19.29 -7.49 -3.23
CA ARG A 220 19.73 -8.84 -3.58
C ARG A 220 20.63 -8.85 -4.78
N GLN A 221 20.30 -8.11 -5.82
CA GLN A 221 21.15 -7.97 -6.99
C GLN A 221 22.53 -7.45 -6.58
N HIS A 222 22.59 -6.44 -5.72
CA HIS A 222 23.85 -5.93 -5.19
C HIS A 222 24.61 -6.98 -4.38
N ILE A 223 23.94 -7.74 -3.49
CA ILE A 223 24.57 -8.83 -2.74
C ILE A 223 25.14 -9.89 -3.71
N TYR A 224 24.37 -10.37 -4.69
CA TYR A 224 24.85 -11.37 -5.65
C TYR A 224 26.02 -10.86 -6.49
N SER A 225 25.96 -9.61 -6.97
CA SER A 225 27.05 -8.99 -7.73
C SER A 225 28.31 -8.77 -6.90
N SER A 226 28.18 -8.39 -5.62
CA SER A 226 29.33 -8.23 -4.71
C SER A 226 29.88 -9.58 -4.23
N SER A 227 29.03 -10.59 -4.02
CA SER A 227 29.42 -11.91 -3.54
C SER A 227 30.15 -12.75 -4.60
N SER A 228 29.94 -12.51 -5.90
CA SER A 228 30.70 -13.24 -6.94
C SER A 228 32.19 -12.90 -6.95
N ALA A 229 32.60 -11.76 -6.37
CA ALA A 229 34.02 -11.44 -6.12
C ALA A 229 34.59 -12.19 -4.90
N LYS A 230 33.73 -12.81 -4.08
CA LYS A 230 34.07 -13.57 -2.88
C LYS A 230 33.65 -15.02 -3.10
N LEU A 231 34.33 -15.72 -4.01
CA LEU A 231 34.21 -17.16 -4.22
C LEU A 231 34.70 -17.90 -2.96
N HIS A 232 33.87 -17.92 -1.91
CA HIS A 232 34.03 -18.82 -0.78
C HIS A 232 33.10 -20.00 -0.97
N VAL A 233 33.72 -21.14 -1.25
CA VAL A 233 33.16 -22.48 -1.20
C VAL A 233 32.63 -22.73 0.21
N HIS A 234 31.36 -22.40 0.46
CA HIS A 234 30.66 -22.88 1.65
C HIS A 234 29.95 -24.18 1.30
N THR A 235 30.75 -25.25 1.29
CA THR A 235 30.29 -26.63 1.43
C THR A 235 30.01 -26.85 2.92
N ASP A 236 28.89 -26.33 3.44
CA ASP A 236 28.37 -26.82 4.70
C ASP A 236 26.85 -26.78 4.65
N GLY A 237 26.27 -27.98 4.70
CA GLY A 237 24.84 -28.21 4.68
C GLY A 237 24.20 -27.80 6.00
N ALA A 238 22.94 -27.38 5.88
CA ALA A 238 21.97 -27.24 6.96
C ALA A 238 22.31 -26.17 8.01
N ASN A 239 21.89 -24.92 7.75
CA ASN A 239 21.08 -24.11 8.67
C ASN A 239 20.66 -22.79 7.99
N ASP A 240 19.36 -22.48 8.01
CA ASP A 240 18.69 -21.21 7.62
C ASP A 240 19.62 -20.08 7.10
N THR A 241 19.98 -20.10 5.81
CA THR A 241 21.02 -19.23 5.25
C THR A 241 20.49 -17.82 4.96
N LEU A 242 20.50 -16.98 5.98
CA LEU A 242 20.38 -15.54 5.83
C LEU A 242 21.54 -15.04 4.93
N SER A 243 21.25 -14.24 3.91
CA SER A 243 22.30 -13.72 3.02
C SER A 243 23.18 -12.70 3.73
N ASP A 244 24.44 -12.61 3.28
CA ASP A 244 25.43 -11.67 3.79
C ASP A 244 24.90 -10.22 3.76
N ASN A 245 25.10 -9.47 4.84
CA ASN A 245 24.58 -8.12 4.98
C ASN A 245 25.54 -7.10 4.32
N PRO A 246 25.14 -6.40 3.24
CA PRO A 246 26.03 -5.47 2.54
C PRO A 246 26.34 -4.18 3.34
N PHE A 247 25.64 -3.96 4.46
CA PHE A 247 25.88 -2.83 5.37
C PHE A 247 26.60 -3.26 6.67
N ALA A 248 27.09 -4.50 6.76
CA ALA A 248 27.91 -4.95 7.88
C ALA A 248 29.14 -4.05 8.08
N VAL A 249 29.64 -3.94 9.31
CA VAL A 249 30.76 -3.02 9.65
C VAL A 249 32.00 -3.29 8.79
N ASP A 250 32.22 -4.56 8.44
CA ASP A 250 33.36 -5.01 7.65
C ASP A 250 33.13 -4.88 6.13
N ALA A 251 31.93 -4.51 5.71
CA ALA A 251 31.58 -4.32 4.30
C ALA A 251 31.80 -2.86 3.87
N PRO A 252 32.19 -2.61 2.61
CA PRO A 252 32.41 -1.25 2.10
C PRO A 252 31.14 -0.38 2.19
N GLY A 253 29.95 -0.98 2.04
CA GLY A 253 28.67 -0.30 2.20
C GLY A 253 28.27 0.00 3.64
N GLY A 254 28.96 -0.58 4.63
CA GLY A 254 28.67 -0.41 6.06
C GLY A 254 29.42 0.70 6.77
N GLN A 255 30.30 1.41 6.07
CA GLN A 255 31.09 2.51 6.63
C GLN A 255 30.26 3.81 6.74
N GLY A 256 30.61 4.64 7.74
CA GLY A 256 29.97 5.93 7.97
C GLY A 256 28.52 5.86 8.49
N TRP A 257 27.84 7.02 8.45
CA TRP A 257 26.47 7.17 8.94
C TRP A 257 25.43 6.43 8.09
N LYS A 258 25.62 6.37 6.76
CA LYS A 258 24.78 5.59 5.85
C LYS A 258 24.81 4.10 6.17
N GLY A 259 25.99 3.55 6.48
CA GLY A 259 26.12 2.16 6.89
C GLY A 259 25.41 1.85 8.21
N LYS A 260 25.51 2.76 9.22
CA LYS A 260 24.76 2.63 10.48
C LYS A 260 23.25 2.58 10.24
N LEU A 261 22.73 3.49 9.42
CA LEU A 261 21.31 3.55 9.08
C LEU A 261 20.86 2.35 8.24
N GLY A 262 21.67 1.93 7.27
CA GLY A 262 21.42 0.73 6.46
C GLY A 262 21.35 -0.54 7.31
N ARG A 263 22.21 -0.68 8.33
CA ARG A 263 22.10 -1.77 9.31
C ARG A 263 20.79 -1.72 10.07
N MET A 264 20.40 -0.57 10.59
CA MET A 264 19.15 -0.42 11.32
C MET A 264 17.94 -0.76 10.42
N MET A 265 17.93 -0.26 9.18
CA MET A 265 16.87 -0.52 8.20
C MET A 265 16.77 -2.00 7.83
N VAL A 266 17.89 -2.69 7.69
CA VAL A 266 17.91 -4.12 7.34
C VAL A 266 17.64 -5.01 8.56
N LEU A 267 18.00 -4.58 9.77
CA LEU A 267 17.65 -5.26 11.02
C LEU A 267 16.13 -5.26 11.22
N THR A 268 15.49 -4.12 11.00
CA THR A 268 14.03 -4.03 10.92
C THR A 268 13.58 -4.89 9.73
N GLY A 269 12.90 -6.00 9.98
CA GLY A 269 12.55 -6.94 8.90
C GLY A 269 13.72 -7.76 8.35
N LYS A 270 14.73 -8.10 9.16
CA LYS A 270 15.88 -8.97 8.81
C LYS A 270 15.51 -10.15 7.91
N ASN A 271 14.42 -10.86 8.22
CA ASN A 271 13.94 -12.00 7.42
C ASN A 271 13.40 -11.57 6.04
N TYR A 272 12.75 -10.41 5.96
CA TYR A 272 12.28 -9.84 4.70
C TYR A 272 13.40 -9.25 3.84
N TRP A 273 14.49 -8.74 4.40
CA TRP A 273 15.58 -8.21 3.57
C TRP A 273 16.62 -9.29 3.23
N LEU A 274 17.07 -10.04 4.23
CA LEU A 274 18.19 -10.99 4.15
C LEU A 274 17.76 -12.47 4.16
N GLY A 275 16.50 -12.82 4.48
CA GLY A 275 16.03 -14.22 4.48
C GLY A 275 16.11 -14.92 3.10
N GLY A 276 16.74 -16.11 3.06
CA GLY A 276 17.12 -16.83 1.85
C GLY A 276 16.05 -17.69 1.17
N GLN A 277 16.49 -18.50 0.19
CA GLN A 277 15.71 -19.29 -0.78
C GLN A 277 14.61 -20.20 -0.19
N ALA A 278 14.69 -20.58 1.09
CA ALA A 278 13.66 -21.37 1.76
C ALA A 278 12.29 -20.68 1.79
N ASP A 279 12.26 -19.35 1.91
CA ASP A 279 11.03 -18.58 1.81
C ASP A 279 10.47 -18.57 0.37
N ASP A 280 11.35 -18.52 -0.64
CA ASP A 280 10.96 -18.56 -2.04
C ASP A 280 10.53 -19.97 -2.48
N ALA A 281 11.04 -21.03 -1.83
CA ALA A 281 10.63 -22.40 -2.06
C ALA A 281 9.15 -22.64 -1.67
N TRP A 282 8.67 -22.00 -0.60
CA TRP A 282 7.24 -22.02 -0.25
C TRP A 282 6.38 -21.28 -1.28
N ALA A 283 6.79 -20.09 -1.72
CA ALA A 283 6.06 -19.33 -2.75
C ALA A 283 6.06 -20.05 -4.11
N LYS A 284 7.18 -20.68 -4.48
CA LYS A 284 7.25 -21.60 -5.64
C LYS A 284 6.31 -22.78 -5.45
N GLY A 285 6.18 -23.34 -4.25
CA GLY A 285 5.24 -24.42 -3.95
C GLY A 285 3.77 -24.04 -4.22
N LEU A 286 3.38 -22.79 -3.94
CA LEU A 286 2.04 -22.27 -4.27
C LEU A 286 1.86 -22.04 -5.77
N ASP A 287 2.81 -21.34 -6.42
CA ASP A 287 2.76 -21.05 -7.87
C ASP A 287 2.78 -22.36 -8.70
N THR A 288 3.56 -23.35 -8.27
CA THR A 288 3.63 -24.67 -8.92
C THR A 288 2.32 -25.43 -8.75
N ARG A 289 1.58 -25.29 -7.64
CA ARG A 289 0.25 -25.92 -7.48
C ARG A 289 -0.78 -25.35 -8.44
N PHE A 290 -0.72 -24.07 -8.77
CA PHE A 290 -1.61 -23.45 -9.76
C PHE A 290 -1.17 -23.71 -11.21
N LYS A 291 0.12 -23.88 -11.47
CA LYS A 291 0.65 -24.24 -12.81
C LYS A 291 0.61 -25.74 -13.12
N SER A 292 0.69 -26.59 -12.10
CA SER A 292 0.66 -28.06 -12.24
C SER A 292 -0.69 -28.59 -12.70
N ALA A 293 -1.75 -27.78 -12.67
CA ALA A 293 -3.04 -28.14 -13.25
C ALA A 293 -3.01 -28.30 -14.78
N LYS A 294 -1.93 -27.89 -15.48
CA LYS A 294 -1.80 -27.96 -16.94
C LYS A 294 -0.92 -29.09 -17.49
N SER A 295 -0.51 -30.07 -16.68
CA SER A 295 0.18 -31.26 -17.19
C SER A 295 -0.21 -32.53 -16.44
N ALA A 296 -1.48 -32.93 -16.58
CA ALA A 296 -1.95 -34.26 -16.19
C ALA A 296 -2.99 -34.80 -17.18
N GLY A 297 -2.88 -34.45 -18.46
CA GLY A 297 -3.79 -34.90 -19.53
C GLY A 297 -3.26 -36.08 -20.35
N GLY A 298 -2.17 -36.73 -19.93
CA GLY A 298 -1.59 -37.85 -20.65
C GLY A 298 -1.93 -39.19 -19.97
N PRO A 299 -2.20 -40.27 -20.74
CA PRO A 299 -2.37 -41.61 -20.18
C PRO A 299 -1.19 -42.01 -19.27
N PRO A 300 -1.42 -42.80 -18.22
CA PRO A 300 -0.38 -43.17 -17.26
C PRO A 300 0.84 -43.79 -17.98
N GLY A 301 2.03 -43.24 -17.72
CA GLY A 301 3.31 -43.78 -18.21
C GLY A 301 4.01 -43.00 -19.35
N THR A 302 3.41 -41.91 -19.86
CA THR A 302 4.01 -41.09 -20.94
C THR A 302 5.24 -40.30 -20.49
N LEU A 303 5.22 -39.69 -19.30
CA LEU A 303 6.36 -38.93 -18.75
C LEU A 303 7.59 -39.81 -18.49
N GLU A 304 7.35 -41.04 -18.06
CA GLU A 304 8.39 -42.02 -17.77
C GLU A 304 9.00 -42.59 -19.08
N ARG A 305 8.18 -42.74 -20.13
CA ARG A 305 8.61 -43.10 -21.49
C ARG A 305 9.45 -41.98 -22.13
N GLU A 306 9.03 -40.72 -21.98
CA GLU A 306 9.74 -39.53 -22.47
C GLU A 306 11.10 -39.37 -21.78
N ARG A 307 11.14 -39.55 -20.45
CA ARG A 307 12.39 -39.54 -19.66
C ARG A 307 13.34 -40.66 -20.10
N ARG A 308 12.82 -41.86 -20.38
CA ARG A 308 13.60 -43.01 -20.85
C ARG A 308 14.14 -42.82 -22.27
N ALA A 309 13.32 -42.27 -23.18
CA ALA A 309 13.73 -41.90 -24.54
C ALA A 309 14.85 -40.87 -24.55
N ARG A 310 14.81 -39.87 -23.65
CA ARG A 310 15.88 -38.86 -23.50
C ARG A 310 17.15 -39.40 -22.84
N SER A 311 17.01 -40.40 -21.98
CA SER A 311 18.16 -41.07 -21.33
C SER A 311 18.81 -42.16 -22.20
N GLY A 312 18.30 -42.41 -23.41
CA GLY A 312 18.81 -43.46 -24.30
C GLY A 312 18.58 -44.90 -23.81
N THR A 313 17.85 -45.08 -22.70
CA THR A 313 17.52 -46.40 -22.17
C THR A 313 16.22 -46.88 -22.83
N GLY A 314 16.38 -47.70 -23.87
CA GLY A 314 15.26 -48.38 -24.52
C GLY A 314 14.52 -49.31 -23.54
N PRO A 315 13.31 -49.78 -23.88
CA PRO A 315 12.53 -50.67 -23.03
C PRO A 315 13.33 -51.93 -22.65
N SER A 316 13.30 -52.34 -21.38
CA SER A 316 13.89 -53.61 -20.95
C SER A 316 13.24 -54.77 -21.71
N LYS A 317 14.06 -55.65 -22.32
CA LYS A 317 13.58 -56.88 -22.94
C LYS A 317 12.69 -57.64 -21.95
N PRO A 318 11.52 -58.15 -22.36
CA PRO A 318 10.70 -58.98 -21.50
C PRO A 318 11.49 -60.23 -21.07
N PRO A 319 11.29 -60.71 -19.82
CA PRO A 319 12.00 -61.88 -19.31
C PRO A 319 11.70 -63.12 -20.14
N ALA A 320 12.75 -63.83 -20.56
CA ALA A 320 12.65 -65.09 -21.28
C ALA A 320 12.34 -66.23 -20.29
N SER A 321 11.06 -66.41 -19.97
CA SER A 321 10.60 -67.66 -19.36
C SER A 321 9.10 -67.86 -19.57
N VAL A 322 8.74 -68.36 -20.76
CA VAL A 322 7.63 -69.31 -20.88
C VAL A 322 8.17 -70.48 -21.71
N ILE A 323 8.47 -71.56 -21.01
CA ILE A 323 8.97 -72.81 -21.57
C ILE A 323 7.85 -73.45 -22.43
N PRO A 324 8.17 -74.00 -23.62
CA PRO A 324 7.20 -74.71 -24.45
C PRO A 324 6.84 -76.05 -23.80
N GLY A 325 5.56 -76.24 -23.44
CA GLY A 325 5.01 -77.55 -23.09
C GLY A 325 4.69 -78.35 -24.35
N LYS A 326 5.32 -79.52 -24.49
CA LYS A 326 4.96 -80.58 -25.45
C LYS A 326 3.72 -81.34 -24.96
N LEU A 327 2.65 -81.32 -25.75
CA LEU A 327 1.78 -82.43 -26.21
C LEU A 327 0.46 -81.83 -26.69
#